data_AF-M8DMQ3-F1
#
_entry.id   AF-M8DMQ3-F1
#
_cell.length_a   1.000
_cell.length_b   1.000
_cell.length_c   1.000
_cell.angle_alpha   90.00
_cell.angle_beta   90.00
_cell.angle_gamma   90.00
#
_symmetry.space_group_name_H-M   'P 1'
#
loop_
_entity.id
_entity.type
_entity.pdbx_description
1 polymer ?
#
loop_
_entity_poly.entity_id
_entity_poly.type
_entity_poly.pdbx_seq_one_letter_code
_entity_poly.pdbx_strand_id
1 'polypeptide(L)'
;MNIHVPLIRKYQRTKCQTLFAEVYRKLRDHLSDKLQYDIRTMGIDPHEVEAVYDDVIFDLVTNYQESKGSFAGLFYTRLKSRKIDLLRKHGRIHETVSLDDANVETMSEDFNREHTPTPEEVVIKKRDQRQLISFLATGQSDFTVQVLALLSKCSTPTALAKELGVHHSKVSRALDKLRNRYDANRFGRIQDYLAC
;
A
#
# COMPACT_ATOMS: atom_id res chain seq x y z
N MET A 1 -8.87 -16.33 -15.40
CA MET A 1 -10.26 -15.92 -15.13
C MET A 1 -11.16 -16.37 -16.29
N ASN A 2 -11.75 -17.57 -16.19
CA ASN A 2 -12.69 -18.10 -17.18
C ASN A 2 -14.09 -17.57 -16.87
N ILE A 3 -14.42 -16.43 -17.47
CA ILE A 3 -15.75 -15.84 -17.31
C ILE A 3 -16.60 -16.22 -18.49
N HIS A 4 -17.80 -16.69 -18.21
CA HIS A 4 -18.82 -16.91 -19.22
C HIS A 4 -19.34 -15.55 -19.73
N VAL A 5 -18.62 -14.96 -20.67
CA VAL A 5 -19.06 -13.79 -21.46
C VAL A 5 -20.51 -13.94 -21.98
N PRO A 6 -20.99 -15.14 -22.39
CA PRO A 6 -22.39 -15.32 -22.78
C PRO A 6 -23.40 -15.00 -21.66
N LEU A 7 -23.09 -15.31 -20.40
CA LEU A 7 -23.95 -15.03 -19.25
C LEU A 7 -24.06 -13.52 -19.00
N ILE A 8 -22.94 -12.79 -19.12
CA ILE A 8 -22.93 -11.31 -19.03
C ILE A 8 -23.79 -10.70 -20.14
N ARG A 9 -23.66 -11.18 -21.39
CA ARG A 9 -24.50 -10.69 -22.50
C ARG A 9 -25.99 -10.96 -22.26
N LYS A 10 -26.32 -12.14 -21.73
CA LYS A 10 -27.70 -12.50 -21.40
C LYS A 10 -28.26 -11.57 -20.33
N TYR A 11 -27.49 -11.27 -19.29
CA TYR A 11 -27.85 -10.25 -18.30
C TYR A 11 -28.02 -8.87 -18.93
N GLN A 12 -27.06 -8.41 -19.75
CA GLN A 12 -27.14 -7.08 -20.37
C GLN A 12 -28.39 -6.88 -21.23
N ARG A 13 -28.88 -7.94 -21.89
CA ARG A 13 -30.11 -7.93 -22.69
C ARG A 13 -31.38 -8.02 -21.84
N THR A 14 -31.41 -8.90 -20.85
CA THR A 14 -32.63 -9.22 -20.09
C THR A 14 -32.78 -8.38 -18.81
N LYS A 15 -31.68 -7.77 -18.34
CA LYS A 15 -31.55 -7.11 -17.04
C LYS A 15 -32.05 -7.97 -15.86
N CYS A 16 -31.99 -9.29 -16.02
CA CYS A 16 -32.49 -10.24 -15.05
C CYS A 16 -31.56 -10.31 -13.83
N GLN A 17 -32.07 -10.00 -12.64
CA GLN A 17 -31.26 -9.96 -11.42
C GLN A 17 -30.68 -11.33 -11.01
N THR A 18 -31.37 -12.44 -11.32
CA THR A 18 -30.86 -13.79 -11.00
C THR A 18 -29.60 -14.11 -11.82
N LEU A 19 -29.54 -13.67 -13.08
CA LEU A 19 -28.35 -13.80 -13.92
C LEU A 19 -27.21 -12.93 -13.42
N PHE A 20 -27.50 -11.71 -12.93
CA PHE A 20 -26.50 -10.87 -12.29
C PHE A 20 -25.92 -11.57 -11.05
N ALA A 21 -26.78 -12.07 -10.15
CA ALA A 21 -26.37 -12.75 -8.93
C ALA A 21 -25.50 -13.98 -9.23
N GLU A 22 -25.84 -14.74 -10.27
CA GLU A 22 -25.02 -15.90 -10.70
C GLU A 22 -23.63 -15.48 -11.18
N VAL A 23 -23.56 -14.45 -12.03
CA VAL A 23 -22.29 -13.91 -12.54
C VAL A 23 -21.46 -13.33 -11.39
N TYR A 24 -22.09 -12.53 -10.54
CA TYR A 24 -21.45 -11.89 -9.39
C TYR A 24 -20.87 -12.93 -8.44
N ARG A 25 -21.63 -13.97 -8.06
CA ARG A 25 -21.14 -15.05 -7.18
C ARG A 25 -19.92 -15.75 -7.79
N LYS A 26 -19.99 -16.15 -9.06
CA LYS A 26 -18.86 -16.79 -9.77
C LYS A 26 -17.61 -15.90 -9.79
N LEU A 27 -17.78 -14.59 -9.95
CA LEU A 27 -16.67 -13.64 -9.90
C LEU A 27 -16.10 -13.48 -8.50
N ARG A 28 -16.95 -13.32 -7.47
CA ARG A 28 -16.51 -13.21 -6.08
C ARG A 28 -15.77 -14.45 -5.61
N ASP A 29 -16.25 -15.65 -5.96
CA ASP A 29 -15.60 -16.91 -5.60
C ASP A 29 -14.19 -16.97 -6.21
N HIS A 30 -14.05 -16.61 -7.49
CA HIS A 30 -12.75 -16.62 -8.18
C HIS A 30 -11.78 -15.55 -7.67
N LEU A 31 -12.30 -14.44 -7.16
CA LEU A 31 -11.50 -13.30 -6.68
C LEU A 31 -11.29 -13.31 -5.16
N SER A 32 -11.86 -14.29 -4.45
CA SER A 32 -11.84 -14.38 -2.99
C SER A 32 -10.41 -14.34 -2.43
N ASP A 33 -9.53 -15.20 -2.90
CA ASP A 33 -8.12 -15.24 -2.48
C ASP A 33 -7.39 -13.91 -2.74
N LYS A 34 -7.66 -13.30 -3.89
CA LYS A 34 -7.03 -12.02 -4.26
C LYS A 34 -7.54 -10.86 -3.40
N LEU A 35 -8.83 -10.82 -3.12
CA LEU A 35 -9.41 -9.85 -2.19
C LEU A 35 -8.77 -10.01 -0.82
N GLN A 36 -8.71 -11.23 -0.29
CA GLN A 36 -8.14 -11.50 1.03
C GLN A 36 -6.67 -11.10 1.11
N TYR A 37 -5.90 -11.36 0.04
CA TYR A 37 -4.54 -10.86 -0.07
C TYR A 37 -4.47 -9.33 -0.05
N ASP A 38 -5.35 -8.66 -0.82
CA ASP A 38 -5.37 -7.19 -0.90
C ASP A 38 -5.77 -6.53 0.43
N ILE A 39 -6.78 -7.06 1.12
CA ILE A 39 -7.19 -6.60 2.46
C ILE A 39 -6.00 -6.65 3.43
N ARG A 40 -5.27 -7.78 3.46
CA ARG A 40 -4.12 -7.96 4.36
C ARG A 40 -2.92 -7.07 4.04
N THR A 41 -2.74 -6.71 2.76
CA THR A 41 -1.53 -6.01 2.30
C THR A 41 -1.70 -4.51 2.16
N MET A 42 -2.93 -4.01 2.00
CA MET A 42 -3.17 -2.59 1.76
C MET A 42 -3.23 -1.74 3.03
N GLY A 43 -3.46 -2.35 4.20
CA GLY A 43 -3.60 -1.61 5.46
C GLY A 43 -4.79 -0.63 5.45
N ILE A 44 -5.79 -0.90 4.61
CA ILE A 44 -7.03 -0.13 4.49
C ILE A 44 -8.16 -0.96 5.08
N ASP A 45 -9.21 -0.30 5.56
CA ASP A 45 -10.43 -0.95 6.05
C ASP A 45 -10.92 -2.04 5.07
N PRO A 46 -11.19 -3.27 5.56
CA PRO A 46 -11.63 -4.37 4.71
C PRO A 46 -12.88 -4.06 3.87
N HIS A 47 -13.84 -3.32 4.43
CA HIS A 47 -15.09 -2.99 3.73
C HIS A 47 -14.88 -1.99 2.61
N GLU A 48 -13.94 -1.05 2.75
CA GLU A 48 -13.58 -0.15 1.64
C GLU A 48 -12.91 -0.92 0.49
N VAL A 49 -12.06 -1.91 0.79
CA VAL A 49 -11.45 -2.76 -0.23
C VAL A 49 -12.51 -3.64 -0.91
N GLU A 50 -13.44 -4.22 -0.15
CA GLU A 50 -14.58 -4.99 -0.66
C GLU A 50 -15.46 -4.15 -1.60
N ALA A 51 -15.82 -2.94 -1.17
CA ALA A 51 -16.62 -2.02 -1.98
C ALA A 51 -15.97 -1.72 -3.33
N VAL A 52 -14.64 -1.54 -3.36
CA VAL A 52 -13.91 -1.35 -4.63
C VAL A 52 -14.04 -2.55 -5.56
N TYR A 53 -13.98 -3.77 -5.03
CA TYR A 53 -14.18 -4.97 -5.83
C TYR A 53 -15.61 -5.05 -6.37
N ASP A 54 -16.60 -4.76 -5.53
CA ASP A 54 -18.02 -4.82 -5.89
C ASP A 54 -18.38 -3.79 -6.96
N ASP A 55 -17.91 -2.56 -6.81
CA ASP A 55 -18.08 -1.50 -7.80
C ASP A 55 -17.49 -1.89 -9.17
N VAL A 56 -16.29 -2.47 -9.18
CA VAL A 56 -15.63 -2.89 -10.42
C VAL A 56 -16.38 -4.04 -11.08
N ILE A 57 -16.85 -5.02 -10.30
CA ILE A 57 -17.67 -6.13 -10.81
C ILE A 57 -18.97 -5.58 -11.39
N PHE A 58 -19.68 -4.74 -10.64
CA PHE A 58 -20.96 -4.17 -11.05
C PHE A 58 -20.83 -3.35 -12.35
N ASP A 59 -19.85 -2.45 -12.39
CA ASP A 59 -19.57 -1.61 -13.56
C ASP A 59 -19.20 -2.44 -14.78
N LEU A 60 -18.37 -3.47 -14.63
CA LEU A 60 -18.03 -4.34 -15.75
C LEU A 60 -19.19 -5.21 -16.21
N VAL A 61 -19.92 -5.85 -15.31
CA VAL A 61 -21.07 -6.68 -15.72
C VAL A 61 -22.13 -5.82 -16.42
N THR A 62 -22.28 -4.57 -16.02
CA THR A 62 -23.24 -3.62 -16.62
C THR A 62 -22.77 -3.06 -17.95
N ASN A 63 -21.50 -2.67 -18.06
CA ASN A 63 -20.98 -1.85 -19.17
C ASN A 63 -19.94 -2.57 -20.05
N TYR A 64 -19.66 -3.86 -19.82
CA TYR A 64 -18.67 -4.61 -20.60
C TYR A 64 -19.01 -4.65 -22.09
N GLN A 65 -18.02 -4.33 -22.91
CA GLN A 65 -18.05 -4.38 -24.36
C GLN A 65 -16.82 -5.13 -24.83
N GLU A 66 -17.03 -6.21 -25.58
CA GLU A 66 -15.93 -7.08 -26.06
C GLU A 66 -15.00 -6.38 -27.06
N SER A 67 -15.49 -5.36 -27.77
CA SER A 67 -14.69 -4.53 -28.65
C SER A 67 -13.58 -3.74 -27.92
N LYS A 68 -13.71 -3.56 -26.60
CA LYS A 68 -12.72 -2.84 -25.78
C LYS A 68 -11.64 -3.76 -25.21
N GLY A 69 -11.67 -5.06 -25.52
CA GLY A 69 -10.69 -6.05 -25.09
C GLY A 69 -11.28 -7.11 -24.16
N SER A 70 -10.39 -7.97 -23.64
CA SER A 70 -10.80 -9.09 -22.79
C SER A 70 -11.35 -8.61 -21.45
N PHE A 71 -12.41 -9.28 -20.96
CA PHE A 71 -13.00 -8.96 -19.65
C PHE A 71 -11.96 -8.95 -18.54
N ALA A 72 -11.08 -9.96 -18.51
CA ALA A 72 -10.04 -10.06 -17.50
C ALA A 72 -9.05 -8.88 -17.54
N GLY A 73 -8.61 -8.48 -18.73
CA GLY A 73 -7.73 -7.32 -18.88
C GLY A 73 -8.38 -6.03 -18.39
N LEU A 74 -9.65 -5.80 -18.77
CA LEU A 74 -10.41 -4.64 -18.32
C LEU A 74 -10.65 -4.65 -16.81
N PHE A 75 -10.94 -5.82 -16.23
CA PHE A 75 -11.11 -6.00 -14.80
C PHE A 75 -9.85 -5.62 -14.02
N TYR A 76 -8.70 -6.21 -14.34
CA TYR A 76 -7.47 -5.90 -13.61
C TYR A 76 -7.04 -4.44 -13.81
N THR A 77 -7.27 -3.87 -14.99
CA THR A 77 -6.96 -2.46 -15.26
C THR A 77 -7.81 -1.54 -14.39
N ARG A 78 -9.14 -1.73 -14.38
CA ARG A 78 -10.06 -0.91 -13.55
C ARG A 78 -9.80 -1.10 -12.07
N LEU A 79 -9.62 -2.34 -11.63
CA LEU A 79 -9.33 -2.66 -10.24
C LEU A 79 -8.03 -2.00 -9.77
N LYS A 80 -6.96 -2.06 -10.58
CA LYS A 80 -5.69 -1.41 -10.26
C LYS A 80 -5.87 0.11 -10.09
N SER A 81 -6.56 0.76 -11.02
CA SER A 81 -6.81 2.20 -10.94
C SER A 81 -7.61 2.57 -9.68
N ARG A 82 -8.70 1.86 -9.41
CA ARG A 82 -9.54 2.12 -8.21
C ARG A 82 -8.78 1.89 -6.91
N LYS A 83 -7.93 0.86 -6.83
CA LYS A 83 -7.06 0.63 -5.66
C LYS A 83 -6.05 1.76 -5.46
N ILE A 84 -5.48 2.29 -6.54
CA ILE A 84 -4.58 3.46 -6.46
C ILE A 84 -5.35 4.68 -5.95
N ASP A 85 -6.57 4.89 -6.41
CA ASP A 85 -7.40 6.01 -5.96
C ASP A 85 -7.77 5.85 -4.47
N LEU A 86 -8.07 4.64 -4.01
CA LEU A 86 -8.31 4.34 -2.60
C LEU A 86 -7.07 4.62 -1.73
N LEU A 87 -5.89 4.17 -2.17
CA LEU A 87 -4.62 4.45 -1.48
C LEU A 87 -4.30 5.95 -1.44
N ARG A 88 -4.58 6.69 -2.52
CA ARG A 88 -4.41 8.14 -2.57
C ARG A 88 -5.40 8.86 -1.63
N LYS A 89 -6.63 8.37 -1.53
CA LYS A 89 -7.64 8.91 -0.59
C LYS A 89 -7.14 8.74 0.84
N HIS A 90 -6.67 7.55 1.22
CA HIS A 90 -6.10 7.30 2.55
C HIS A 90 -4.83 8.09 2.83
N GLY A 91 -3.91 8.18 1.87
CA GLY A 91 -2.70 8.98 2.01
C GLY A 91 -2.99 10.47 2.25
N ARG A 92 -4.02 11.02 1.60
CA ARG A 92 -4.47 12.41 1.84
C ARG A 92 -5.13 12.58 3.19
N ILE A 93 -5.94 11.62 3.64
CA ILE A 93 -6.59 11.67 4.95
C ILE A 93 -5.54 11.69 6.07
N HIS A 94 -4.50 10.85 5.96
CA HIS A 94 -3.42 10.79 6.95
C HIS A 94 -2.57 12.07 7.00
N GLU A 95 -2.43 12.77 5.87
CA GLU A 95 -1.76 14.07 5.77
C GLU A 95 -2.62 15.21 6.37
N THR A 96 -3.95 15.16 6.21
CA THR A 96 -4.87 16.16 6.79
C THR A 96 -5.12 15.96 8.29
N VAL A 97 -5.15 14.72 8.80
CA VAL A 97 -5.36 14.45 10.23
C VAL A 97 -4.13 14.84 11.07
N SER A 98 -2.94 14.95 10.47
CA SER A 98 -1.73 15.40 11.17
C SER A 98 -1.69 16.93 11.46
N LEU A 99 -2.68 17.71 11.02
CA LEU A 99 -2.70 19.17 11.21
C LEU A 99 -3.81 19.68 12.14
N ASP A 100 -4.79 18.85 12.51
CA ASP A 100 -5.97 19.29 13.28
C ASP A 100 -6.40 18.28 14.35
N ASP A 101 -5.49 17.83 15.22
CA ASP A 101 -5.87 17.07 16.43
C ASP A 101 -5.57 17.86 17.71
N ALA A 102 -6.24 19.01 17.80
CA ALA A 102 -6.76 19.49 19.06
C ALA A 102 -8.28 19.23 19.05
N ASN A 103 -8.68 18.21 19.81
CA ASN A 103 -9.98 18.09 20.43
C ASN A 103 -11.16 17.64 19.54
N VAL A 104 -11.33 16.33 19.39
CA VAL A 104 -12.67 15.71 19.34
C VAL A 104 -12.68 14.41 20.17
N GLU A 105 -13.22 14.50 21.38
CA GLU A 105 -13.77 13.34 22.09
C GLU A 105 -14.86 12.70 21.22
N THR A 106 -14.66 11.45 20.82
CA THR A 106 -15.78 10.56 20.52
C THR A 106 -15.42 9.17 21.00
N MET A 107 -16.16 8.74 22.02
CA MET A 107 -16.14 7.39 22.55
C MET A 107 -16.35 6.37 21.43
N SER A 108 -15.37 5.47 21.27
CA SER A 108 -15.63 4.10 20.87
C SER A 108 -14.71 3.22 21.70
N GLU A 109 -15.32 2.58 22.70
CA GLU A 109 -14.68 1.60 23.55
C GLU A 109 -14.35 0.35 22.73
N ASP A 110 -13.15 -0.19 23.02
CA ASP A 110 -12.72 -1.57 22.81
C ASP A 110 -12.89 -2.17 21.41
N PHE A 111 -11.83 -2.13 20.59
CA PHE A 111 -11.29 -3.31 19.89
C PHE A 111 -9.97 -2.98 19.15
N ASN A 112 -8.97 -2.44 19.85
CA ASN A 112 -7.58 -2.55 19.38
C ASN A 112 -6.65 -2.36 20.57
N ARG A 113 -6.17 -3.47 21.16
CA ARG A 113 -4.91 -3.40 21.91
C ARG A 113 -3.81 -3.20 20.87
N GLU A 114 -3.63 -1.95 20.45
CA GLU A 114 -2.32 -1.48 20.03
C GLU A 114 -1.38 -1.81 21.20
N HIS A 115 -0.35 -2.60 20.90
CA HIS A 115 0.77 -2.79 21.81
C HIS A 115 1.42 -1.42 21.94
N THR A 116 1.01 -0.65 22.96
CA THR A 116 1.68 0.60 23.32
C THR A 116 3.07 0.21 23.78
N PRO A 117 4.13 0.53 23.00
CA PRO A 117 5.47 0.08 23.33
C PRO A 117 5.83 0.66 24.69
N THR A 118 6.32 -0.20 25.59
CA THR A 118 6.80 0.26 26.88
C THR A 118 7.91 1.30 26.68
N PRO A 119 8.12 2.25 27.60
CA PRO A 119 9.22 3.22 27.50
C PRO A 119 10.58 2.54 27.28
N GLU A 120 10.74 1.32 27.83
CA GLU A 120 11.92 0.47 27.67
C GLU A 120 12.09 -0.01 26.22
N GLU A 121 11.03 -0.48 25.56
CA GLU A 121 11.04 -0.88 24.15
C GLU A 121 11.39 0.29 23.21
N VAL A 122 10.90 1.49 23.50
CA VAL A 122 11.23 2.70 22.71
C VAL A 122 12.71 3.07 22.84
N VAL A 123 13.30 2.94 24.04
CA VAL A 123 14.71 3.24 24.28
C VAL A 123 15.62 2.20 23.60
N ILE A 124 15.24 0.92 23.65
CA ILE A 124 16.00 -0.17 22.99
C ILE A 124 15.99 0.01 21.47
N LYS A 125 14.82 0.26 20.86
CA LYS A 125 14.71 0.49 19.41
C LYS A 125 15.54 1.68 18.93
N LYS A 126 15.54 2.80 19.67
CA LYS A 126 16.35 3.97 19.34
C LYS A 126 17.85 3.70 19.45
N ARG A 127 18.29 2.85 20.38
CA ARG A 127 19.69 2.43 20.52
C ARG A 127 20.12 1.57 19.33
N ASP A 128 19.30 0.61 18.94
CA ASP A 128 19.60 -0.31 17.84
C ASP A 128 19.58 0.41 16.48
N GLN A 129 18.66 1.37 16.28
CA GLN A 129 18.67 2.27 15.12
C GLN A 129 19.98 3.07 15.01
N ARG A 130 20.49 3.61 16.13
CA ARG A 130 21.78 4.34 16.13
C ARG A 130 22.95 3.43 15.80
N GLN A 131 22.95 2.19 16.29
CA GLN A 131 23.99 1.21 15.96
C GLN A 131 23.93 0.81 14.49
N LEU A 132 22.73 0.61 13.92
CA LEU A 132 22.54 0.33 12.50
C LEU A 132 23.03 1.49 11.63
N ILE A 133 22.66 2.73 11.96
CA ILE A 133 23.10 3.94 11.25
C ILE A 133 24.63 4.06 11.32
N SER A 134 25.23 3.85 12.49
CA SER A 134 26.69 3.88 12.66
C SER A 134 27.40 2.81 11.82
N PHE A 135 26.88 1.58 11.81
CA PHE A 135 27.41 0.49 10.99
C PHE A 135 27.31 0.80 9.49
N LEU A 136 26.16 1.28 9.04
CA LEU A 136 25.93 1.63 7.64
C LEU A 136 26.81 2.80 7.19
N ALA A 137 27.06 3.78 8.07
CA ALA A 137 27.93 4.92 7.79
C ALA A 137 29.43 4.55 7.77
N THR A 138 29.85 3.50 8.47
CA THR A 138 31.26 3.13 8.60
C THR A 138 31.86 2.70 7.26
N GLY A 139 32.86 3.44 6.77
CA GLY A 139 33.55 3.17 5.51
C GLY A 139 32.78 3.58 4.25
N GLN A 140 31.75 4.42 4.40
CA GLN A 140 31.04 5.03 3.27
C GLN A 140 31.66 6.36 2.86
N SER A 141 31.35 6.80 1.63
CA SER A 141 31.70 8.15 1.18
C SER A 141 30.89 9.22 1.90
N ASP A 142 31.46 10.42 2.06
CA ASP A 142 30.81 11.57 2.69
C ASP A 142 29.42 11.86 2.09
N PHE A 143 29.26 11.67 0.78
CA PHE A 143 27.98 11.80 0.09
C PHE A 143 26.93 10.81 0.61
N THR A 144 27.30 9.56 0.84
CA THR A 144 26.38 8.52 1.33
C THR A 144 26.01 8.77 2.79
N VAL A 145 26.94 9.29 3.59
CA VAL A 145 26.68 9.73 4.97
C VAL A 145 25.69 10.91 5.00
N GLN A 146 25.84 11.87 4.08
CA GLN A 146 24.88 12.97 3.93
C GLN A 146 23.49 12.49 3.52
N VAL A 147 23.40 11.54 2.58
CA VAL A 147 22.12 10.90 2.21
C VAL A 147 21.46 10.24 3.41
N LEU A 148 22.24 9.53 4.24
CA LEU A 148 21.74 8.86 5.45
C LEU A 148 21.24 9.88 6.49
N ALA A 149 21.94 11.00 6.66
CA ALA A 149 21.55 12.06 7.59
C ALA A 149 20.24 12.75 7.16
N LEU A 150 20.07 12.99 5.85
CA LEU A 150 18.87 13.60 5.28
C LEU A 150 17.68 12.65 5.19
N LEU A 151 17.91 11.33 5.27
CA LEU A 151 16.84 10.32 5.25
C LEU A 151 15.85 10.51 6.41
N SER A 152 16.30 11.09 7.53
CA SER A 152 15.45 11.43 8.67
C SER A 152 14.47 12.58 8.39
N LYS A 153 14.76 13.42 7.38
CA LYS A 153 13.96 14.58 6.97
C LYS A 153 13.15 14.32 5.71
N CYS A 154 13.64 13.48 4.80
CA CYS A 154 13.02 13.23 3.51
C CYS A 154 13.02 11.74 3.20
N SER A 155 11.83 11.18 3.01
CA SER A 155 11.63 9.74 2.75
C SER A 155 11.81 9.35 1.28
N THR A 156 11.79 10.31 0.34
CA THR A 156 11.84 10.01 -1.10
C THR A 156 13.20 10.34 -1.74
N PRO A 157 13.73 9.47 -2.64
CA PRO A 157 14.98 9.73 -3.35
C PRO A 157 14.98 11.05 -4.13
N THR A 158 13.83 11.46 -4.65
CA THR A 158 13.66 12.70 -5.42
C THR A 158 13.74 13.94 -4.52
N ALA A 159 13.14 13.89 -3.32
CA ALA A 159 13.26 14.97 -2.35
C ALA A 159 14.70 15.10 -1.83
N LEU A 160 15.34 13.97 -1.52
CA LEU A 160 16.77 13.93 -1.13
C LEU A 160 17.67 14.51 -2.23
N ALA A 161 17.38 14.18 -3.49
CA ALA A 161 18.14 14.66 -4.62
C ALA A 161 18.01 16.18 -4.81
N LYS A 162 16.80 16.72 -4.60
CA LYS A 162 16.52 18.16 -4.64
C LYS A 162 17.27 18.90 -3.54
N GLU A 163 17.27 18.35 -2.33
CA GLU A 163 17.96 18.94 -1.16
C GLU A 163 19.49 18.92 -1.32
N LEU A 164 20.03 17.85 -1.90
CA LEU A 164 21.47 17.70 -2.14
C LEU A 164 21.95 18.37 -3.43
N GLY A 165 21.05 18.95 -4.24
CA GLY A 165 21.40 19.55 -5.53
C GLY A 165 21.99 18.54 -6.53
N VAL A 166 21.63 17.27 -6.44
CA VAL A 166 22.14 16.20 -7.31
C VAL A 166 21.04 15.50 -8.10
N HIS A 167 21.42 14.79 -9.15
CA HIS A 167 20.46 13.94 -9.88
C HIS A 167 20.01 12.76 -9.02
N HIS A 168 18.72 12.45 -9.02
CA HIS A 168 18.12 11.37 -8.21
C HIS A 168 18.79 10.00 -8.40
N SER A 169 19.32 9.71 -9.59
CA SER A 169 20.07 8.46 -9.83
C SER A 169 21.32 8.31 -8.95
N LYS A 170 21.98 9.41 -8.54
CA LYS A 170 23.11 9.34 -7.59
C LYS A 170 22.64 8.94 -6.20
N VAL A 171 21.49 9.47 -5.77
CA VAL A 171 20.86 9.12 -4.49
C VAL A 171 20.40 7.66 -4.50
N SER A 172 19.71 7.20 -5.55
CA SER A 172 19.30 5.80 -5.70
C SER A 172 20.49 4.84 -5.61
N ARG A 173 21.59 5.12 -6.32
CA ARG A 173 22.80 4.29 -6.24
C ARG A 173 23.42 4.26 -4.84
N ALA A 174 23.36 5.36 -4.10
CA ALA A 174 23.85 5.42 -2.72
C ALA A 174 22.96 4.58 -1.78
N LEU A 175 21.63 4.66 -1.94
CA LEU A 175 20.67 3.84 -1.20
C LEU A 175 20.81 2.35 -1.52
N ASP A 176 21.03 1.99 -2.80
CA ASP A 176 21.27 0.60 -3.20
C ASP A 176 22.55 0.04 -2.57
N LYS A 177 23.62 0.85 -2.48
CA LYS A 177 24.85 0.46 -1.78
C LYS A 177 24.63 0.25 -0.29
N LEU A 178 23.85 1.12 0.36
CA LEU A 178 23.49 0.97 1.77
C LEU A 178 22.66 -0.29 2.00
N ARG A 179 21.69 -0.56 1.10
CA ARG A 179 20.87 -1.78 1.13
C ARG A 179 21.71 -3.04 0.99
N ASN A 180 22.71 -3.04 0.11
CA ASN A 180 23.59 -4.19 -0.07
C ASN A 180 24.51 -4.48 1.13
N ARG A 181 24.72 -3.49 2.01
CA ARG A 181 25.48 -3.68 3.27
C ARG A 181 24.59 -4.02 4.45
N TYR A 182 23.27 -4.00 4.27
CA TYR A 182 22.35 -4.40 5.32
C TYR A 182 22.46 -5.92 5.55
N ASP A 183 22.82 -6.29 6.77
CA ASP A 183 22.89 -7.69 7.20
C ASP A 183 21.68 -8.03 8.07
N ALA A 184 20.71 -8.72 7.47
CA ALA A 184 19.50 -9.15 8.15
C ALA A 184 19.75 -10.16 9.28
N ASN A 185 20.88 -10.89 9.26
CA ASN A 185 21.22 -11.81 10.34
C ASN A 185 21.71 -11.07 11.59
N ARG A 186 22.33 -9.90 11.41
CA ARG A 186 22.89 -9.09 12.50
C ARG A 186 21.91 -8.07 13.05
N PHE A 187 21.05 -7.52 12.20
CA PHE A 187 20.10 -6.48 12.56
C PHE A 187 18.64 -6.92 12.48
N GLY A 188 18.30 -8.13 12.04
CA GLY A 188 16.89 -8.55 11.95
C GLY A 188 16.19 -8.04 10.68
N ARG A 189 14.90 -7.70 10.74
CA ARG A 189 14.18 -7.21 9.54
C ARG A 189 14.24 -5.69 9.48
N ILE A 190 14.50 -5.15 8.29
CA ILE A 190 14.60 -3.69 8.10
C ILE A 190 13.28 -2.96 8.42
N GLN A 191 12.15 -3.66 8.30
CA GLN A 191 10.82 -3.18 8.66
C GLN A 191 10.69 -2.89 10.16
N ASP A 192 11.42 -3.61 11.01
CA ASP A 192 11.38 -3.44 12.47
C ASP A 192 11.98 -2.09 12.90
N TYR A 193 12.77 -1.46 12.02
CA TYR A 193 13.39 -0.15 12.22
C TYR A 193 12.66 1.00 11.52
N LEU A 194 11.76 0.69 10.58
CA LEU A 194 11.01 1.65 9.78
C LEU A 194 9.54 1.76 10.23
N ALA A 195 9.06 0.82 11.04
CA ALA A 195 7.81 0.91 11.77
C ALA A 195 7.96 1.89 12.95
N CYS A 196 7.92 3.18 12.63
CA CYS A 196 7.56 4.25 13.55
C CYS A 196 6.21 4.81 13.11
#